data_AF-A0A5E4R0L3-F1
#
_entry.id   AF-A0A5E4R0L3-F1
#
_cell.length_a   1.000
_cell.length_b   1.000
_cell.length_c   1.000
_cell.angle_alpha   90.00
_cell.angle_beta   90.00
_cell.angle_gamma   90.00
#
_symmetry.space_group_name_H-M   'P 1'
#
loop_
_entity.id
_entity.type
_entity.pdbx_description
1 polymer ?
#
loop_
_entity_poly.entity_id
_entity_poly.type
_entity_poly.pdbx_seq_one_letter_code
_entity_poly.pdbx_strand_id
1 'polypeptide(L)'
;CVLAAIPDVDAADLRRLDDKLAAANTRPAKLDKSKRDLFKKITSKLIGRNVGQLFKKEVFILDLPTMHVPKDKPRNAVDAPEGAGIDNLFANAPT
;
A
#
# COMPACT_ATOMS: atom_id res chain seq x y z
N CYS A 1 20.31 2.50 5.38
CA CYS A 1 19.92 1.07 5.32
C CYS A 1 18.42 1.00 5.07
N VAL A 2 17.96 0.21 4.07
CA VAL A 2 16.51 0.11 3.70
C VAL A 2 15.66 -0.45 4.85
N LEU A 3 16.24 -1.32 5.69
CA LEU A 3 15.54 -1.89 6.84
C LEU A 3 15.15 -0.84 7.89
N ALA A 4 15.86 0.29 7.97
CA ALA A 4 15.52 1.39 8.87
C ALA A 4 14.28 2.18 8.41
N ALA A 5 13.84 2.02 7.16
CA ALA A 5 12.64 2.66 6.65
C ALA A 5 11.36 1.90 7.04
N ILE A 6 11.47 0.68 7.58
CA ILE A 6 10.30 -0.10 8.01
C ILE A 6 9.62 0.61 9.19
N PRO A 7 8.31 0.89 9.12
CA PRO A 7 7.58 1.52 10.22
C PRO A 7 7.69 0.70 11.52
N ASP A 8 7.86 1.39 12.64
CA ASP A 8 8.00 0.81 13.99
C ASP A 8 9.14 -0.22 14.14
N VAL A 9 10.18 -0.14 13.32
CA VAL A 9 11.33 -1.01 13.47
C VAL A 9 12.17 -0.57 14.68
N ASP A 10 12.55 -1.53 15.53
CA ASP A 10 13.42 -1.26 16.67
C ASP A 10 14.87 -1.08 16.20
N ALA A 11 15.44 0.11 16.46
CA ALA A 11 16.82 0.43 16.15
C ALA A 11 17.82 -0.50 16.86
N ALA A 12 17.51 -0.99 18.05
CA ALA A 12 18.37 -1.91 18.80
C ALA A 12 18.45 -3.28 18.13
N ASP A 13 17.33 -3.78 17.57
CA ASP A 13 17.31 -5.03 16.84
C ASP A 13 18.01 -4.91 15.48
N LEU A 14 17.87 -3.77 14.80
CA LEU A 14 18.63 -3.46 13.58
C LEU A 14 20.13 -3.49 13.85
N ARG A 15 20.57 -2.83 14.93
CA ARG A 15 21.98 -2.77 15.33
C ARG A 15 22.52 -4.16 15.67
N ARG A 16 21.76 -4.96 16.43
CA ARG A 16 22.13 -6.35 16.74
C ARG A 16 22.28 -7.21 15.49
N LEU A 17 21.46 -6.98 14.47
CA LEU A 17 21.57 -7.69 13.19
C LEU A 17 22.88 -7.30 12.48
N ASP A 18 23.15 -5.99 12.37
CA ASP A 18 24.39 -5.48 11.76
C ASP A 18 25.63 -6.01 12.48
N ASP A 19 25.66 -5.95 13.80
CA ASP A 19 26.80 -6.44 14.61
C ASP A 19 27.00 -7.95 14.43
N LYS A 20 25.91 -8.74 14.35
CA LYS A 20 25.98 -10.19 14.08
C LYS A 20 26.43 -10.51 12.65
N LEU A 21 26.09 -9.67 11.68
CA LEU A 21 26.50 -9.82 10.28
C LEU A 21 27.98 -9.45 10.10
N ALA A 22 28.44 -8.39 10.76
CA ALA A 22 29.82 -7.93 10.74
C ALA A 22 30.78 -8.86 11.49
N ALA A 23 30.29 -9.64 12.46
CA ALA A 23 31.10 -10.63 13.17
C ALA A 23 31.63 -11.72 12.21
N ALA A 24 32.96 -11.82 12.08
CA ALA A 24 33.63 -12.83 11.28
C ALA A 24 33.27 -14.23 11.77
N ASN A 25 32.71 -15.05 10.87
CA ASN A 25 31.99 -16.26 11.22
C ASN A 25 32.97 -17.44 11.41
N THR A 26 33.31 -17.79 12.65
CA THR A 26 34.20 -18.93 12.94
C THR A 26 33.46 -20.27 13.03
N ARG A 27 32.11 -20.29 13.09
CA ARG A 27 31.28 -21.51 13.03
C ARG A 27 29.96 -21.27 12.29
N PRO A 28 29.76 -21.86 11.09
CA PRO A 28 28.65 -21.51 10.20
C PRO A 28 27.25 -21.93 10.71
N ALA A 29 27.08 -23.12 11.30
CA ALA A 29 25.76 -23.73 11.41
C ALA A 29 24.81 -23.19 12.51
N LYS A 30 25.31 -22.70 13.65
CA LYS A 30 24.45 -22.27 14.78
C LYS A 30 24.08 -20.78 14.74
N LEU A 31 24.94 -19.95 14.13
CA LEU A 31 24.71 -18.50 14.05
C LEU A 31 23.61 -18.16 13.05
N ASP A 32 23.47 -18.96 11.98
CA ASP A 32 22.50 -18.75 10.90
C ASP A 32 21.05 -18.77 11.37
N LYS A 33 20.70 -19.63 12.32
CA LYS A 33 19.33 -19.64 12.87
C LYS A 33 19.02 -18.31 13.57
N SER A 34 19.93 -17.83 14.42
CA SER A 34 19.74 -16.57 15.14
C SER A 34 19.66 -15.34 14.22
N LYS A 35 20.46 -15.33 13.15
CA LYS A 35 20.42 -14.26 12.12
C LYS A 35 19.10 -14.27 11.37
N ARG A 36 18.63 -15.45 10.94
CA ARG A 36 17.35 -15.60 10.26
C ARG A 36 16.18 -15.21 11.14
N ASP A 37 16.16 -15.64 12.39
CA ASP A 37 15.04 -15.36 13.30
C ASP A 37 14.97 -13.84 13.61
N LEU A 38 16.12 -13.18 13.76
CA LEU A 38 16.18 -11.72 13.94
C LEU A 38 15.74 -10.96 12.67
N PHE A 39 16.19 -11.40 11.50
CA PHE A 39 15.74 -10.83 10.22
C PHE A 39 14.24 -11.00 10.02
N LYS A 40 13.69 -12.18 10.32
CA LYS A 40 12.24 -12.45 10.28
C LYS A 40 11.47 -11.55 11.25
N LYS A 41 11.99 -11.30 12.46
CA LYS A 41 11.38 -10.37 13.42
C LYS A 41 11.28 -8.96 12.81
N ILE A 42 12.39 -8.44 12.30
CA ILE A 42 12.47 -7.10 11.67
C ILE A 42 11.55 -6.99 10.45
N THR A 43 11.49 -8.02 9.61
CA THR A 43 10.71 -8.01 8.36
C THR A 43 9.28 -8.51 8.51
N SER A 44 8.88 -8.98 9.69
CA SER A 44 7.55 -9.57 9.93
C SER A 44 6.40 -8.65 9.51
N LYS A 45 6.55 -7.34 9.73
CA LYS A 45 5.58 -6.31 9.33
C LYS A 45 5.47 -6.11 7.81
N LEU A 46 6.45 -6.58 7.04
CA LEU A 46 6.45 -6.58 5.58
C LEU A 46 5.74 -7.81 5.00
N ILE A 47 5.62 -8.90 5.77
CA ILE A 47 5.08 -10.17 5.28
C ILE A 47 3.56 -10.03 5.12
N GLY A 48 3.06 -10.28 3.92
CA GLY A 48 1.62 -10.26 3.62
C GLY A 48 0.99 -8.86 3.48
N ARG A 49 1.79 -7.78 3.52
CA ARG A 49 1.34 -6.41 3.23
C ARG A 49 2.01 -5.90 1.95
N ASN A 50 1.25 -5.19 1.12
CA ASN A 50 1.84 -4.51 -0.04
C ASN A 50 2.78 -3.40 0.46
N VAL A 51 3.99 -3.31 -0.08
CA VAL A 51 4.99 -2.29 0.30
C VAL A 51 4.42 -0.87 0.20
N GLY A 52 3.57 -0.60 -0.79
CA GLY A 52 2.88 0.69 -0.95
C GLY A 52 1.82 1.00 0.11
N GLN A 53 1.41 0.04 0.94
CA GLN A 53 0.53 0.27 2.09
C GLN A 53 1.31 0.61 3.37
N LEU A 54 2.57 0.17 3.47
CA LEU A 54 3.41 0.40 4.66
C LEU A 54 3.99 1.83 4.70
N PHE A 55 4.12 2.47 3.53
CA PHE A 55 4.63 3.84 3.41
C PHE A 55 3.55 4.89 3.15
N LYS A 56 2.27 4.49 3.19
CA LYS A 56 1.16 5.45 3.11
C LYS A 56 0.88 5.98 4.49
N LYS A 57 0.93 7.31 4.64
CA LYS A 57 0.37 7.99 5.81
C LYS A 57 -1.08 7.54 5.96
N GLU A 58 -1.42 6.88 7.06
CA GLU A 58 -2.81 6.54 7.36
C GLU A 58 -3.59 7.85 7.51
N VAL A 59 -4.45 8.15 6.55
CA VAL A 59 -5.33 9.32 6.59
C VAL A 59 -6.71 8.81 6.98
N PHE A 60 -7.08 9.01 8.23
CA PHE A 60 -8.45 8.79 8.68
C PHE A 60 -9.30 9.93 8.15
N ILE A 61 -10.17 9.65 7.18
CA ILE A 61 -11.13 10.65 6.71
C ILE A 61 -12.37 10.56 7.61
N LEU A 62 -12.29 11.25 8.75
CA LEU A 62 -13.30 11.18 9.81
C LEU A 62 -14.62 11.87 9.42
N ASP A 63 -14.57 12.86 8.51
CA ASP A 63 -15.74 13.64 8.11
C ASP A 63 -15.76 13.93 6.60
N LEU A 64 -15.95 12.91 5.76
CA LEU A 64 -16.32 13.18 4.36
C LEU A 64 -17.77 13.65 4.31
N PRO A 65 -18.06 14.83 3.74
CA PRO A 65 -19.44 15.22 3.50
C PRO A 65 -20.12 14.14 2.64
N THR A 66 -21.33 13.76 3.03
CA THR A 66 -22.09 12.72 2.32
C THR A 66 -22.30 13.14 0.87
N MET A 67 -21.75 12.35 -0.06
CA MET A 67 -21.93 12.59 -1.48
C MET A 67 -23.40 12.35 -1.82
N HIS A 68 -24.16 13.42 -2.04
CA HIS A 68 -25.55 13.33 -2.46
C HIS A 68 -25.57 12.91 -3.93
N VAL A 69 -25.48 11.60 -4.17
CA VAL A 69 -25.70 11.04 -5.50
C VAL A 69 -27.20 11.12 -5.74
N PRO A 70 -27.68 11.92 -6.71
CA PRO A 70 -29.08 11.86 -7.12
C PRO A 70 -29.36 10.40 -7.45
N LYS A 71 -30.41 9.82 -6.86
CA LYS A 71 -30.91 8.52 -7.28
C LYS A 71 -31.54 8.69 -8.66
N ASP A 72 -30.71 8.86 -9.67
CA ASP A 72 -31.13 8.71 -11.05
C ASP A 72 -31.46 7.23 -11.18
N LYS A 73 -32.77 6.97 -11.13
CA LYS A 73 -33.35 5.71 -11.58
C LYS A 73 -32.70 5.44 -12.94
N PRO A 74 -32.01 4.30 -13.13
CA PRO A 74 -31.44 3.99 -14.43
C PRO A 74 -32.60 3.91 -15.41
N ARG A 75 -32.84 5.00 -16.15
CA ARG A 75 -33.63 4.95 -17.36
C ARG A 75 -32.74 4.26 -18.35
N ASN A 76 -33.18 3.09 -18.82
CA ASN A 76 -32.56 2.42 -19.94
C ASN A 76 -32.37 3.45 -21.06
N ALA A 77 -31.13 3.64 -21.49
CA ALA A 77 -30.75 4.66 -22.48
C ALA A 77 -31.46 4.49 -23.84
N VAL A 78 -32.12 3.35 -24.04
CA VAL A 78 -32.85 2.99 -25.26
C VAL A 78 -34.33 3.41 -25.26
N ASP A 79 -34.90 3.79 -24.11
CA ASP A 79 -36.33 4.08 -23.97
C ASP A 79 -36.65 5.59 -23.86
N ALA A 80 -35.67 6.47 -24.06
CA ALA A 80 -35.89 7.92 -24.04
C ALA A 80 -36.40 8.41 -25.42
N PRO A 81 -37.57 9.08 -25.50
CA PRO A 81 -38.14 9.54 -26.77
C PRO A 81 -37.28 10.60 -27.50
N GLU A 82 -36.30 11.20 -26.81
CA GLU A 82 -35.37 12.19 -27.37
C GLU A 82 -33.95 11.65 -27.61
N GLY A 83 -33.74 10.33 -27.55
CA GLY A 83 -32.41 9.74 -27.65
C GLY A 83 -31.54 10.05 -26.42
N ALA A 84 -30.46 9.30 -26.23
CA ALA A 84 -29.61 9.40 -25.04
C ALA A 84 -28.73 10.68 -24.99
N GLY A 85 -29.07 11.73 -25.73
CA GLY A 85 -28.30 12.97 -25.81
C GLY A 85 -26.87 12.80 -26.32
N ILE A 86 -26.55 11.65 -26.93
CA ILE A 86 -25.22 11.34 -27.48
C ILE A 86 -24.82 12.30 -28.61
N ASP A 87 -25.79 12.87 -29.31
CA ASP A 87 -25.57 13.84 -30.39
C ASP A 87 -24.95 15.15 -29.86
N ASN A 88 -25.25 15.53 -28.62
CA ASN A 88 -24.65 16.70 -27.97
C ASN A 88 -23.21 16.45 -27.48
N LEU A 89 -22.78 15.18 -27.40
CA LEU A 89 -21.44 14.82 -26.94
C LEU A 89 -20.36 15.12 -27.99
N PHE A 90 -20.74 15.09 -29.27
CA PHE A 90 -19.85 15.34 -30.40
C PHE A 90 -20.01 16.75 -31.00
N ALA A 91 -20.96 17.54 -30.50
CA ALA A 91 -21.24 18.88 -31.02
C ALA A 91 -20.07 19.89 -30.87
N ASN A 92 -19.14 19.63 -29.94
CA ASN A 92 -17.96 20.47 -29.72
C ASN A 92 -16.65 19.82 -30.23
N ALA A 93 -16.72 18.78 -31.05
CA ALA A 93 -15.52 18.21 -31.66
C ALA A 93 -14.98 19.18 -32.73
N PRO A 94 -13.73 19.68 -32.62
CA PRO A 94 -13.14 20.52 -33.65
C PRO A 94 -12.91 19.68 -34.92
N THR A 95 -13.48 20.13 -36.03
CA THR A 95 -13.21 19.65 -37.40
C THR A 95 -11.85 20.08 -37.89
#